data_AF-A0A6H9KXJ8-F1
#
_entry.id   AF-A0A6H9KXJ8-F1
#
_cell.length_a   1.000
_cell.length_b   1.000
_cell.length_c   1.000
_cell.angle_alpha   90.00
_cell.angle_beta   90.00
_cell.angle_gamma   90.00
#
_symmetry.space_group_name_H-M   'P 1'
#
loop_
_entity.id
_entity.type
_entity.pdbx_description
1 polymer ?
#
loop_
_entity_poly.entity_id
_entity_poly.type
_entity_poly.pdbx_seq_one_letter_code
_entity_poly.pdbx_strand_id
1 'polypeptide(L)'
;MLRVIVKYLVIFLICVNFISCGSTSEVVKQSKNRVEQSANSQDESLDFAKLPPVDFEIIPTESKKQEEVSLYFGEELSSKVDTTKQKTFRKAEGYRVQIFSTKNFEESKDVQAKFIKLFPEEKIYSAFDEPYYKLRTGNFTSRYDASKYLQKILDKKFKSAWVVKTEVEIED
;
A
#
# COMPACT_ATOMS: atom_id res chain seq x y z
N MET A 1 -45.96 -13.50 -30.28
CA MET A 1 -45.74 -13.96 -28.89
C MET A 1 -44.70 -15.08 -28.82
N LEU A 2 -44.92 -16.26 -29.40
CA LEU A 2 -44.02 -17.42 -29.26
C LEU A 2 -42.58 -17.19 -29.77
N ARG A 3 -42.40 -16.51 -30.90
CA ARG A 3 -41.08 -16.19 -31.47
C ARG A 3 -40.23 -15.24 -30.60
N VAL A 4 -40.89 -14.42 -29.78
CA VAL A 4 -40.23 -13.48 -28.88
C VAL A 4 -39.72 -14.23 -27.64
N ILE A 5 -40.55 -15.11 -27.09
CA ILE A 5 -40.19 -15.96 -25.95
C ILE A 5 -39.01 -16.88 -26.28
N VAL A 6 -38.99 -17.48 -27.47
CA VAL A 6 -37.88 -18.35 -27.91
C VAL A 6 -36.56 -17.57 -28.02
N LYS A 7 -36.59 -16.31 -28.51
CA LYS A 7 -35.39 -15.46 -28.55
C LYS A 7 -34.86 -15.15 -27.15
N TYR A 8 -35.73 -14.83 -26.19
CA TYR A 8 -35.32 -14.58 -24.81
C TYR A 8 -34.78 -15.83 -24.12
N LEU A 9 -35.34 -17.01 -24.42
CA LEU A 9 -34.87 -18.30 -23.89
C LEU A 9 -33.46 -18.63 -24.41
N VAL A 10 -33.19 -18.39 -25.69
CA VAL A 10 -31.86 -18.59 -26.29
C VAL A 10 -30.83 -17.62 -25.71
N ILE A 11 -31.19 -16.34 -25.52
CA ILE A 11 -30.30 -15.34 -24.91
C ILE A 11 -30.00 -15.70 -23.45
N PHE A 12 -31.00 -16.14 -22.69
CA PHE A 12 -30.83 -16.59 -21.30
C PHE A 12 -29.89 -17.80 -21.19
N LEU A 13 -30.02 -18.80 -22.07
CA LEU A 13 -29.12 -19.95 -22.12
C LEU A 13 -27.67 -19.55 -22.42
N ILE A 14 -27.43 -18.55 -23.28
CA ILE A 14 -26.09 -18.04 -23.55
C ILE A 14 -25.51 -17.34 -22.31
N CYS A 15 -26.32 -16.53 -21.61
CA CYS A 15 -25.87 -15.83 -20.39
C CYS A 15 -25.51 -16.77 -19.22
N VAL A 16 -26.21 -17.90 -19.07
CA VAL A 16 -25.92 -18.90 -18.02
C VAL A 16 -24.57 -19.59 -18.25
N ASN A 17 -24.11 -19.68 -19.51
CA ASN A 17 -22.83 -20.31 -19.85
C ASN A 17 -21.60 -19.40 -19.65
N PHE A 18 -21.78 -18.11 -19.29
CA PHE A 18 -20.67 -17.18 -19.03
C PHE A 18 -20.32 -17.03 -17.54
N ILE A 19 -20.97 -17.77 -16.64
CA ILE A 19 -20.58 -17.86 -15.22
C ILE A 19 -19.67 -19.07 -15.05
N SER A 20 -18.50 -19.04 -15.67
CA SER A 20 -17.39 -19.94 -15.32
C SER A 20 -16.30 -19.11 -14.65
N CYS A 21 -16.40 -19.03 -13.32
CA CYS A 21 -15.30 -18.61 -12.46
C CYS A 21 -14.35 -19.80 -12.33
N GLY A 22 -13.13 -19.66 -12.85
CA GLY A 22 -12.08 -20.67 -12.74
C GLY A 22 -10.75 -19.99 -12.42
N SER A 23 -10.53 -19.64 -11.16
CA SER A 23 -9.19 -19.33 -10.64
C SER A 23 -8.58 -20.63 -10.13
N THR A 24 -7.71 -21.24 -10.91
CA THR A 24 -6.77 -22.24 -10.40
C THR A 24 -5.41 -21.57 -10.26
N SER A 25 -4.90 -21.51 -9.03
CA SER A 25 -3.53 -21.09 -8.73
C SER A 25 -2.72 -22.36 -8.50
N GLU A 26 -1.83 -22.70 -9.43
CA GLU A 26 -0.86 -23.76 -9.22
C GLU A 26 0.25 -23.29 -8.27
N VAL A 27 0.45 -24.07 -7.21
CA VAL A 27 1.59 -23.99 -6.30
C VAL A 27 2.69 -24.88 -6.89
N VAL A 28 3.71 -24.28 -7.51
CA VAL A 28 4.95 -24.99 -7.88
C VAL A 28 5.89 -25.00 -6.68
N LYS A 29 5.95 -26.15 -6.00
CA LYS A 29 7.07 -26.55 -5.13
C LYS A 29 8.13 -27.23 -6.00
N GLN A 30 9.34 -26.67 -6.07
CA GLN A 30 10.53 -27.39 -6.55
C GLN A 30 11.76 -26.75 -5.88
N SER A 31 12.25 -27.25 -4.75
CA SER A 31 13.15 -28.41 -4.55
C SER A 31 14.56 -28.25 -5.16
N LYS A 32 15.45 -27.65 -4.36
CA LYS A 32 16.85 -28.01 -4.03
C LYS A 32 17.68 -28.93 -4.97
N ASN A 33 18.93 -28.48 -5.19
CA ASN A 33 20.23 -29.15 -5.47
C ASN A 33 20.75 -29.29 -6.91
N ARG A 34 21.98 -28.74 -7.16
CA ARG A 34 23.27 -29.46 -7.44
C ARG A 34 24.25 -28.55 -8.25
N VAL A 35 25.24 -27.89 -7.61
CA VAL A 35 26.68 -28.25 -7.44
C VAL A 35 27.61 -27.84 -8.62
N GLU A 36 28.52 -26.89 -8.31
CA GLU A 36 29.95 -26.72 -8.74
C GLU A 36 30.30 -26.43 -10.23
N GLN A 37 31.35 -25.70 -10.64
CA GLN A 37 32.54 -25.07 -10.02
C GLN A 37 33.29 -24.17 -11.06
N SER A 38 34.14 -23.24 -10.59
CA SER A 38 35.46 -22.76 -11.11
C SER A 38 35.59 -21.21 -11.07
N ALA A 39 36.13 -20.62 -10.02
CA ALA A 39 37.56 -20.40 -9.70
C ALA A 39 38.16 -19.12 -10.33
N ASN A 40 38.43 -18.09 -9.52
CA ASN A 40 39.73 -17.42 -9.52
C ASN A 40 40.01 -16.72 -8.18
N SER A 41 41.27 -16.82 -7.76
CA SER A 41 41.89 -16.45 -6.49
C SER A 41 42.05 -14.94 -6.26
N GLN A 42 41.94 -14.50 -5.00
CA GLN A 42 43.07 -13.92 -4.26
C GLN A 42 42.74 -13.68 -2.78
N ASP A 43 43.79 -13.88 -2.00
CA ASP A 43 43.96 -13.91 -0.54
C ASP A 43 43.71 -12.55 0.11
N GLU A 44 42.86 -12.51 1.16
CA GLU A 44 43.06 -11.64 2.33
C GLU A 44 42.32 -12.27 3.53
N SER A 45 43.13 -12.82 4.43
CA SER A 45 42.72 -13.33 5.72
C SER A 45 42.32 -12.18 6.65
N LEU A 46 41.04 -12.08 6.97
CA LEU A 46 40.55 -11.28 8.09
C LEU A 46 39.90 -12.22 9.11
N ASP A 47 40.66 -12.50 10.18
CA ASP A 47 40.26 -13.30 11.33
C ASP A 47 39.02 -12.70 12.01
N PHE A 48 37.84 -13.25 11.72
CA PHE A 48 36.56 -12.86 12.35
C PHE A 48 36.40 -13.35 13.80
N ALA A 49 37.38 -14.09 14.34
CA ALA A 49 37.27 -14.80 15.62
C ALA A 49 37.63 -13.97 16.86
N LYS A 50 37.56 -12.64 16.81
CA LYS A 50 37.78 -11.76 17.98
C LYS A 50 36.80 -10.59 17.99
N LEU A 51 35.54 -10.90 18.26
CA LEU A 51 34.61 -9.93 18.83
C LEU A 51 34.25 -10.39 20.25
N PRO A 52 34.26 -9.49 21.25
CA PRO A 52 33.73 -9.83 22.57
C PRO A 52 32.25 -10.22 22.44
N PRO A 53 31.72 -11.09 23.31
CA PRO A 53 30.28 -11.31 23.35
C PRO A 53 29.60 -9.96 23.58
N VAL A 54 28.78 -9.53 22.63
CA VAL A 54 27.88 -8.40 22.84
C VAL A 54 26.69 -8.98 23.57
N ASP A 55 26.63 -8.70 24.86
CA ASP A 55 25.54 -9.06 25.74
C ASP A 55 24.31 -8.26 25.29
N PHE A 56 23.57 -8.78 24.31
CA PHE A 56 22.25 -8.26 23.98
C PHE A 56 21.31 -8.74 25.08
N GLU A 57 21.21 -7.96 26.16
CA GLU A 57 20.11 -8.08 27.09
C GLU A 57 18.80 -8.07 26.29
N ILE A 58 18.10 -9.20 26.33
CA ILE A 58 16.81 -9.36 25.67
C ILE A 58 15.83 -8.50 26.47
N ILE A 59 15.68 -7.23 26.08
CA ILE A 59 14.52 -6.44 26.46
C ILE A 59 13.34 -7.06 25.70
N PRO A 60 12.35 -7.69 26.37
CA PRO A 60 11.17 -8.18 25.68
C PRO A 60 10.39 -6.95 25.22
N THR A 61 10.54 -6.57 23.95
CA THR A 61 9.72 -5.49 23.39
C THR A 61 8.64 -6.10 22.54
N GLU A 62 7.49 -6.31 23.18
CA GLU A 62 6.20 -6.49 22.53
C GLU A 62 5.90 -5.31 21.59
N SER A 63 5.09 -5.62 20.56
CA SER A 63 4.36 -4.74 19.62
C SER A 63 4.96 -4.52 18.22
N LYS A 64 4.34 -5.19 17.24
CA LYS A 64 4.32 -4.81 15.81
C LYS A 64 3.94 -3.33 15.70
N LYS A 65 4.85 -2.49 15.19
CA LYS A 65 4.55 -1.11 14.81
C LYS A 65 4.21 -1.08 13.32
N GLN A 66 2.98 -0.69 13.00
CA GLN A 66 2.54 -0.43 11.62
C GLN A 66 3.36 0.74 11.08
N GLU A 67 4.20 0.50 10.06
CA GLU A 67 4.94 1.56 9.37
C GLU A 67 3.97 2.33 8.47
N GLU A 68 3.58 3.52 8.90
CA GLU A 68 2.83 4.48 8.11
C GLU A 68 3.81 5.37 7.36
N VAL A 69 3.98 5.14 6.05
CA VAL A 69 4.87 5.96 5.22
C VAL A 69 4.02 7.01 4.50
N SER A 70 4.20 8.28 4.88
CA SER A 70 3.69 9.43 4.13
C SER A 70 4.63 9.71 2.97
N LEU A 71 4.12 9.69 1.73
CA LEU A 71 4.94 9.93 0.55
C LEU A 71 4.49 11.22 -0.13
N TYR A 72 5.41 12.17 -0.24
CA TYR A 72 5.23 13.42 -0.97
C TYR A 72 6.02 13.31 -2.26
N PHE A 73 5.36 13.55 -3.40
CA PHE A 73 6.06 13.66 -4.69
C PHE A 73 6.40 15.13 -4.92
N GLY A 74 7.43 15.60 -4.21
CA GLY A 74 8.10 16.87 -4.47
C GLY A 74 9.42 16.59 -5.17
N GLU A 75 9.71 17.35 -6.21
CA GLU A 75 10.98 17.41 -6.95
C GLU A 75 12.19 17.39 -5.99
N GLU A 76 13.24 16.60 -6.29
CA GLU A 76 14.50 16.62 -5.53
C GLU A 76 15.12 18.02 -5.62
N LEU A 77 14.82 18.89 -4.65
CA LEU A 77 15.46 20.19 -4.56
C LEU A 77 16.65 20.11 -3.60
N SER A 78 17.81 20.04 -4.22
CA SER A 78 19.14 20.38 -3.71
C SER A 78 19.12 21.37 -2.53
N SER A 79 19.77 20.93 -1.46
CA SER A 79 20.17 21.66 -0.26
C SER A 79 20.30 23.18 -0.40
N LYS A 80 19.43 23.92 0.30
CA LYS A 80 19.76 25.18 0.96
C LYS A 80 18.91 25.29 2.23
N VAL A 81 19.58 25.19 3.37
CA VAL A 81 18.99 25.33 4.70
C VAL A 81 18.71 26.81 4.93
N ASP A 82 17.53 27.27 4.52
CA ASP A 82 16.95 28.51 5.03
C ASP A 82 16.12 28.18 6.26
N THR A 83 16.39 28.91 7.35
CA THR A 83 15.75 28.84 8.67
C THR A 83 14.24 29.09 8.57
N THR A 84 13.52 28.08 8.11
CA THR A 84 12.07 28.12 7.92
C THR A 84 11.43 27.54 9.17
N LYS A 85 10.50 28.30 9.77
CA LYS A 85 9.70 27.92 10.94
C LYS A 85 9.34 26.43 10.87
N GLN A 86 9.84 25.65 11.83
CA GLN A 86 9.51 24.23 11.91
C GLN A 86 8.01 24.12 12.20
N LYS A 87 7.22 23.72 11.20
CA LYS A 87 5.80 23.39 11.40
C LYS A 87 5.74 22.23 12.38
N THR A 88 5.20 22.46 13.57
CA THR A 88 4.95 21.40 14.54
C THR A 88 3.67 20.69 14.13
N PHE A 89 3.75 19.36 14.05
CA PHE A 89 2.59 18.51 13.80
C PHE A 89 2.31 17.72 15.06
N ARG A 90 1.06 17.76 15.52
CA ARG A 90 0.58 16.89 16.57
C ARG A 90 -0.31 15.79 16.01
N LYS A 91 -0.27 14.64 16.68
CA LYS A 91 -1.15 13.52 16.39
C LYS A 91 -2.45 13.67 17.17
N ALA A 92 -3.57 13.45 16.49
CA ALA A 92 -4.88 13.48 17.12
C ALA A 92 -5.82 12.48 16.44
N GLU A 93 -6.92 12.14 17.13
CA GLU A 93 -7.99 11.38 16.50
C GLU A 93 -8.63 12.19 15.37
N GLY A 94 -8.80 11.54 14.21
CA GLY A 94 -9.46 12.14 13.07
C GLY A 94 -9.90 11.10 12.05
N TYR A 95 -9.93 11.52 10.80
CA TYR A 95 -10.46 10.78 9.68
C TYR A 95 -9.56 10.92 8.46
N ARG A 96 -9.41 9.81 7.74
CA ARG A 96 -8.78 9.77 6.41
C ARG A 96 -9.68 9.06 5.43
N VAL A 97 -9.47 9.27 4.15
CA VAL A 97 -10.16 8.52 3.09
C VAL A 97 -9.26 7.40 2.62
N GLN A 98 -9.71 6.15 2.81
CA GLN A 98 -9.06 4.98 2.24
C GLN A 98 -9.51 4.82 0.80
N ILE A 99 -8.57 4.79 -0.14
CA ILE A 99 -8.86 4.75 -1.59
C ILE A 99 -8.70 3.36 -2.19
N PHE A 100 -7.84 2.54 -1.60
CA PHE A 100 -7.49 1.24 -2.15
C PHE A 100 -6.98 0.29 -1.06
N SER A 101 -7.17 -1.01 -1.28
CA SER A 101 -6.58 -2.04 -0.45
C SER A 101 -6.33 -3.31 -1.26
N THR A 102 -5.12 -3.87 -1.16
CA THR A 102 -4.72 -5.07 -1.88
C THR A 102 -3.70 -5.87 -1.08
N LYS A 103 -3.53 -7.16 -1.39
CA LYS A 103 -2.41 -7.98 -0.87
C LYS A 103 -1.15 -7.84 -1.72
N ASN A 104 -1.27 -7.32 -2.95
CA ASN A 104 -0.16 -7.19 -3.87
C ASN A 104 0.52 -5.83 -3.69
N PHE A 105 1.79 -5.84 -3.31
CA PHE A 105 2.59 -4.64 -3.12
C PHE A 105 2.71 -3.80 -4.39
N GLU A 106 2.97 -4.43 -5.54
CA GLU A 106 3.15 -3.75 -6.83
C GLU A 106 1.86 -3.03 -7.26
N GLU A 107 0.72 -3.70 -7.10
CA GLU A 107 -0.59 -3.09 -7.40
C GLU A 107 -0.86 -1.87 -6.50
N SER A 108 -0.48 -1.95 -5.21
CA SER A 108 -0.56 -0.81 -4.30
C SER A 108 0.33 0.35 -4.78
N LYS A 109 1.56 0.06 -5.24
CA LYS A 109 2.47 1.09 -5.77
C LYS A 109 1.95 1.73 -7.05
N ASP A 110 1.38 0.94 -7.97
CA ASP A 110 0.77 1.45 -9.19
C ASP A 110 -0.40 2.40 -8.90
N VAL A 111 -1.27 2.02 -7.96
CA VAL A 111 -2.41 2.85 -7.56
C VAL A 111 -1.94 4.11 -6.83
N GLN A 112 -0.91 3.99 -5.97
CA GLN A 112 -0.27 5.14 -5.31
C GLN A 112 0.28 6.13 -6.34
N ALA A 113 1.03 5.67 -7.35
CA ALA A 113 1.56 6.52 -8.41
C ALA A 113 0.45 7.18 -9.25
N LYS A 114 -0.64 6.44 -9.54
CA LYS A 114 -1.81 7.01 -10.22
C LYS A 114 -2.48 8.10 -9.39
N PHE A 115 -2.60 7.91 -8.07
CA PHE A 115 -3.19 8.91 -7.18
C PHE A 115 -2.37 10.19 -7.16
N ILE A 116 -1.05 10.08 -6.96
CA ILE A 116 -0.12 11.22 -6.95
C ILE A 116 -0.21 12.04 -8.24
N LYS A 117 -0.31 11.38 -9.40
CA LYS A 117 -0.47 12.06 -10.70
C LYS A 117 -1.79 12.83 -10.82
N LEU A 118 -2.85 12.36 -10.16
CA LEU A 118 -4.17 13.01 -10.19
C LEU A 118 -4.33 14.08 -9.12
N PHE A 119 -3.59 13.97 -8.01
CA PHE A 119 -3.67 14.83 -6.83
C PHE A 119 -2.26 15.17 -6.32
N PRO A 120 -1.49 16.00 -7.04
CA PRO A 120 -0.09 16.29 -6.70
C PRO A 120 0.08 17.03 -5.37
N GLU A 121 -0.93 17.79 -4.94
CA GLU A 121 -0.92 18.56 -3.69
C GLU A 121 -1.34 17.71 -2.47
N GLU A 122 -1.92 16.54 -2.71
CA GLU A 122 -2.50 15.70 -1.65
C GLU A 122 -1.50 14.63 -1.20
N LYS A 123 -1.39 14.48 0.12
CA LYS A 123 -0.54 13.44 0.72
C LYS A 123 -1.24 12.09 0.63
N ILE A 124 -0.45 11.06 0.35
CA ILE A 124 -0.88 9.67 0.39
C ILE A 124 -0.06 8.89 1.42
N TYR A 125 -0.77 8.12 2.22
CA TYR A 125 -0.26 7.31 3.31
C TYR A 125 -0.45 5.83 2.95
N SER A 126 0.61 5.05 3.08
CA SER A 126 0.53 3.59 2.97
C SER A 126 0.56 2.99 4.37
N ALA A 127 -0.47 2.22 4.71
CA ALA A 127 -0.53 1.45 5.95
C ALA A 127 -0.51 -0.05 5.62
N PHE A 128 0.39 -0.80 6.25
CA PHE A 128 0.42 -2.24 6.13
C PHE A 128 -0.29 -2.89 7.32
N ASP A 129 -1.37 -3.59 7.02
CA ASP A 129 -2.16 -4.35 7.98
C ASP A 129 -2.30 -5.77 7.44
N GLU A 130 -1.40 -6.64 7.89
CA GLU A 130 -1.15 -7.96 7.31
C GLU A 130 -2.45 -8.73 7.03
N PRO A 131 -2.65 -9.25 5.80
CA PRO A 131 -1.75 -9.26 4.63
C PRO A 131 -1.97 -8.10 3.64
N TYR A 132 -2.65 -7.02 4.04
CA TYR A 132 -3.12 -5.97 3.14
C TYR A 132 -2.30 -4.68 3.22
N TYR A 133 -1.94 -4.15 2.06
CA TYR A 133 -1.54 -2.76 1.87
C TYR A 133 -2.79 -1.90 1.72
N LYS A 134 -2.90 -0.84 2.52
CA LYS A 134 -4.02 0.11 2.53
C LYS A 134 -3.50 1.48 2.16
N LEU A 135 -4.09 2.10 1.15
CA LEU A 135 -3.76 3.46 0.73
C LEU A 135 -4.80 4.44 1.28
N ARG A 136 -4.34 5.45 2.01
CA ARG A 136 -5.17 6.48 2.66
C ARG A 136 -4.70 7.88 2.27
N THR A 137 -5.59 8.86 2.26
CA THR A 137 -5.26 10.24 1.92
C THR A 137 -6.09 11.24 2.73
N GLY A 138 -5.55 12.45 2.84
CA GLY A 138 -6.09 13.57 3.63
C GLY A 138 -5.89 13.38 5.12
N ASN A 139 -5.94 14.48 5.87
CA ASN A 139 -5.99 14.50 7.33
C ASN A 139 -7.17 15.40 7.73
N PHE A 140 -8.23 14.81 8.28
CA PHE A 140 -9.44 15.55 8.64
C PHE A 140 -9.77 15.37 10.11
N THR A 141 -10.13 16.45 10.80
CA THR A 141 -10.62 16.39 12.19
C THR A 141 -12.10 16.02 12.24
N SER A 142 -12.88 16.47 11.26
CA SER A 142 -14.31 16.20 11.15
C SER A 142 -14.63 15.15 10.10
N ARG A 143 -15.57 14.27 10.43
CA ARG A 143 -16.13 13.29 9.48
C ARG A 143 -16.82 13.98 8.31
N TYR A 144 -17.41 15.15 8.53
CA TYR A 144 -18.07 15.93 7.48
C TYR A 144 -17.09 16.36 6.40
N ASP A 145 -15.93 16.92 6.79
CA ASP A 145 -14.90 17.35 5.85
C ASP A 145 -14.31 16.17 5.08
N ALA A 146 -14.06 15.05 5.77
CA ALA A 146 -13.63 13.81 5.14
C ALA A 146 -14.67 13.29 4.13
N SER A 147 -15.97 13.43 4.43
CA SER A 147 -17.05 13.00 3.54
C SER A 147 -17.16 13.90 2.30
N LYS A 148 -16.97 15.21 2.46
CA LYS A 148 -16.90 16.16 1.34
C LYS A 148 -15.70 15.86 0.44
N TYR A 149 -14.55 15.56 1.04
CA TYR A 149 -13.35 15.15 0.30
C TYR A 149 -13.57 13.82 -0.41
N LEU A 150 -14.21 12.85 0.25
CA LEU A 150 -14.58 11.56 -0.36
C LEU A 150 -15.37 11.75 -1.65
N GLN A 151 -16.34 12.67 -1.71
CA GLN A 151 -17.08 12.94 -2.96
C GLN A 151 -16.13 13.33 -4.10
N LYS A 152 -15.15 14.21 -3.85
CA LYS A 152 -14.13 14.59 -4.84
C LYS A 152 -13.31 13.39 -5.34
N ILE A 153 -13.01 12.45 -4.45
CA ILE A 153 -12.27 11.22 -4.77
C ILE A 153 -13.13 10.25 -5.59
N LEU A 154 -14.40 10.08 -5.22
CA LEU A 154 -15.38 9.23 -5.91
C LEU A 154 -15.68 9.72 -7.33
N ASP A 155 -15.74 11.04 -7.54
CA ASP A 155 -15.94 11.67 -8.85
C ASP A 155 -14.81 11.37 -9.85
N LYS A 156 -13.65 10.91 -9.35
CA LYS A 156 -12.53 10.45 -10.17
C LYS A 156 -12.61 8.93 -10.39
N LYS A 157 -11.47 8.25 -10.40
CA LYS A 157 -11.37 6.80 -10.69
C LYS A 157 -11.43 5.91 -9.44
N PHE A 158 -11.66 6.48 -8.25
CA PHE A 158 -11.57 5.78 -6.97
C PHE A 158 -12.95 5.49 -6.37
N LYS A 159 -13.78 4.72 -7.09
CA LYS A 159 -15.18 4.43 -6.71
C LYS A 159 -15.32 3.60 -5.44
N SER A 160 -14.28 2.88 -5.04
CA SER A 160 -14.24 2.05 -3.85
C SER A 160 -13.70 2.79 -2.63
N ALA A 161 -13.65 4.13 -2.63
CA ALA A 161 -13.10 4.88 -1.51
C ALA A 161 -14.12 5.02 -0.35
N TRP A 162 -13.63 5.07 0.90
CA TRP A 162 -14.47 5.32 2.08
C TRP A 162 -13.73 6.07 3.20
N VAL A 163 -14.50 6.70 4.08
CA VAL A 163 -13.96 7.41 5.26
C VAL A 163 -13.65 6.43 6.39
N VAL A 164 -12.44 6.51 6.95
CA VAL A 164 -11.93 5.69 8.06
C VAL A 164 -11.51 6.60 9.21
N LYS A 165 -11.90 6.23 10.45
CA LYS A 165 -11.39 6.89 11.67
C LYS A 165 -9.96 6.40 11.95
N THR A 166 -9.02 7.30 12.14
CA THR A 166 -7.60 6.98 12.38
C THR A 166 -6.90 8.14 13.07
N GLU A 167 -5.69 7.91 13.56
CA GLU A 167 -4.79 9.00 13.96
C GLU A 167 -4.36 9.80 12.72
N VAL A 168 -4.45 11.12 12.83
CA VAL A 168 -4.08 12.08 11.77
C VAL A 168 -3.10 13.13 12.32
N GLU A 169 -2.28 13.66 11.44
CA GLU A 169 -1.36 14.75 11.73
C GLU A 169 -2.06 16.09 11.48
N ILE A 170 -2.13 16.91 12.52
CA ILE A 170 -2.70 18.26 12.49
C ILE A 170 -1.55 19.24 12.69
N GLU A 171 -1.49 20.25 11.84
CA GLU A 171 -0.57 21.39 12.00
C GLU A 171 -1.10 22.30 13.10
N ASP A 172 -0.24 22.72 14.03
CA ASP A 172 -0.59 23.64 15.12
C ASP A 172 -0.79 25.10 14.66
#